data_AF-G5E422-F1
#
_entry.id   AF-G5E422-F1
#
_cell.length_a   1.000
_cell.length_b   1.000
_cell.length_c   1.000
_cell.angle_alpha   90.00
_cell.angle_beta   90.00
_cell.angle_gamma   90.00
#
_symmetry.space_group_name_H-M   'P 1'
#
loop_
_entity.id
_entity.type
_entity.pdbx_description
1 polymer ?
#
loop_
_entity_poly.entity_id
_entity_poly.type
_entity_poly.pdbx_seq_one_letter_code
_entity_poly.pdbx_strand_id
1 'polypeptide(L)'
;REEAANMFKGKRGAQLAKDIAKRKTFIPGAGLPTEKKKSGPSPGDVEAIKAIANASTLAEVERLKGLLQSGQIPGKQMLATSEEADEEMDEDIVTNGS
;
A
#
# COMPACT_ATOMS: atom_id res chain seq x y z
N ARG A 1 -17.66 30.63 -26.35
CA ARG A 1 -18.04 29.68 -27.43
C ARG A 1 -17.22 29.90 -28.69
N GLU A 2 -17.00 31.14 -29.13
CA GLU A 2 -16.22 31.45 -30.34
C GLU A 2 -14.77 30.96 -30.30
N GLU A 3 -14.10 31.01 -29.14
CA GLU A 3 -12.73 30.49 -29.00
C GLU A 3 -12.63 28.99 -29.29
N ALA A 4 -13.58 28.20 -28.79
CA ALA A 4 -13.66 26.78 -29.10
C ALA A 4 -13.92 26.57 -30.60
N ALA A 5 -14.81 27.35 -31.21
CA ALA A 5 -15.02 27.30 -32.66
C ALA A 5 -13.74 27.61 -33.44
N ASN A 6 -12.92 28.55 -32.95
CA ASN A 6 -11.62 28.86 -33.53
C ASN A 6 -10.55 27.79 -33.32
N MET A 7 -10.62 27.00 -32.24
CA MET A 7 -9.69 25.88 -32.01
C MET A 7 -10.07 24.62 -32.81
N PHE A 8 -11.36 24.41 -33.06
CA PHE A 8 -11.86 23.23 -33.77
C PHE A 8 -12.11 23.45 -35.27
N LYS A 9 -11.86 24.66 -35.81
CA LYS A 9 -11.94 24.91 -37.25
C LYS A 9 -10.77 24.30 -38.02
N GLY A 10 -11.06 23.81 -39.23
CA GLY A 10 -10.05 23.29 -40.16
C GLY A 10 -9.45 21.93 -39.76
N LYS A 11 -8.45 21.49 -40.53
CA LYS A 11 -7.85 20.14 -40.43
C LYS A 11 -7.24 19.85 -39.04
N ARG A 12 -6.60 20.86 -38.43
CA ARG A 12 -5.99 20.74 -37.10
C ARG A 12 -7.03 20.56 -36.00
N GLY A 13 -8.13 21.32 -36.08
CA GLY A 13 -9.25 21.18 -35.16
C GLY A 13 -9.96 19.83 -35.26
N ALA A 14 -10.17 19.33 -36.48
CA ALA A 14 -10.76 18.01 -36.70
C ALA A 14 -9.89 16.86 -36.13
N GLN A 15 -8.57 17.00 -36.21
CA GLN A 15 -7.64 16.03 -35.61
C GLN A 15 -7.71 16.08 -34.07
N LEU A 16 -7.73 17.28 -33.48
CA LEU A 16 -7.90 17.46 -32.04
C LEU A 16 -9.21 16.84 -31.53
N ALA A 17 -10.32 17.00 -32.26
CA ALA A 17 -11.59 16.38 -31.89
C ALA A 17 -11.51 14.85 -31.92
N LYS A 18 -10.88 14.26 -32.96
CA LYS A 18 -10.69 12.82 -33.07
C LYS A 18 -9.79 12.27 -31.96
N ASP A 19 -8.72 12.98 -31.61
CA ASP A 19 -7.78 12.53 -30.59
C ASP A 19 -8.38 12.65 -29.19
N ILE A 20 -9.17 13.69 -28.93
CA ILE A 20 -9.95 13.82 -27.68
C ILE A 20 -11.02 12.75 -27.59
N ALA A 21 -11.73 12.43 -28.68
CA ALA A 21 -12.74 11.36 -28.69
C ALA A 21 -12.13 9.95 -28.56
N LYS A 22 -10.92 9.74 -29.08
CA LYS A 22 -10.18 8.48 -28.92
C LYS A 22 -9.57 8.31 -27.54
N ARG A 23 -9.21 9.40 -26.87
CA ARG A 23 -8.79 9.37 -25.46
C ARG A 23 -10.02 9.15 -24.59
N LYS A 24 -10.12 7.96 -24.00
CA LYS A 24 -11.16 7.64 -23.01
C LYS A 24 -11.14 8.72 -21.94
N THR A 25 -12.25 9.45 -21.80
CA THR A 25 -12.42 10.48 -20.78
C THR A 25 -12.18 9.90 -19.39
N PHE A 26 -11.82 10.76 -18.44
CA PHE A 26 -11.62 10.45 -17.02
C PHE A 26 -12.49 9.28 -16.57
N ILE A 27 -11.84 8.14 -16.32
CA ILE A 27 -12.47 7.01 -15.64
C ILE A 27 -12.38 7.37 -14.15
N PRO A 28 -13.50 7.66 -13.47
CA PRO A 28 -13.46 7.98 -12.05
C PRO A 28 -12.80 6.81 -11.30
N GLY A 29 -11.62 7.04 -10.73
CA GLY A 29 -10.83 6.04 -10.03
C GLY A 29 -9.75 5.29 -10.85
N ALA A 30 -9.55 5.59 -12.13
CA ALA A 30 -8.40 5.03 -12.86
C ALA A 30 -7.08 5.67 -12.40
N GLY A 31 -6.08 4.83 -12.12
CA GLY A 31 -4.78 5.26 -11.62
C GLY A 31 -4.75 5.56 -10.12
N LEU A 32 -5.87 5.40 -9.40
CA LEU A 32 -5.81 5.32 -7.95
C LEU A 32 -5.19 3.96 -7.60
N PRO A 33 -4.12 3.90 -6.80
CA PRO A 33 -3.64 2.64 -6.25
C PRO A 33 -4.77 2.01 -5.43
N THR A 34 -5.45 1.02 -6.01
CA THR A 34 -6.49 0.21 -5.35
C THR A 34 -5.90 -0.68 -4.25
N GLU A 35 -4.57 -0.74 -4.16
CA GLU A 35 -3.82 -1.52 -3.20
C GLU A 35 -3.32 -0.70 -2.00
N LYS A 36 -4.05 0.33 -1.57
CA LYS A 36 -4.17 0.44 -0.12
C LYS A 36 -5.19 -0.60 0.28
N LYS A 37 -4.72 -1.86 0.39
CA LYS A 37 -5.46 -2.91 1.07
C LYS A 37 -5.92 -2.26 2.36
N LYS A 38 -7.21 -1.97 2.48
CA LYS A 38 -7.85 -1.73 3.78
C LYS A 38 -7.84 -3.07 4.48
N SER A 39 -6.65 -3.60 4.73
CA SER A 39 -6.47 -4.71 5.63
C SER A 39 -6.78 -4.11 6.98
N GLY A 40 -7.74 -4.71 7.69
CA GLY A 40 -7.94 -4.39 9.09
C GLY A 40 -6.64 -4.60 9.88
N PRO A 41 -6.68 -4.30 11.19
CA PRO A 41 -5.58 -4.61 12.10
C PRO A 41 -5.07 -6.03 11.85
N SER A 42 -3.76 -6.26 11.98
CA SER A 42 -3.21 -7.60 11.79
C SER A 42 -3.88 -8.59 12.77
N PRO A 43 -3.91 -9.90 12.48
CA PRO A 43 -4.51 -10.87 13.40
C PRO A 43 -3.95 -10.78 14.84
N GLY A 44 -2.67 -10.42 14.99
CA GLY A 44 -2.06 -10.18 16.30
C GLY A 44 -2.53 -8.87 16.95
N ASP A 45 -2.76 -7.81 16.16
CA ASP A 45 -3.36 -6.57 16.68
C ASP A 45 -4.79 -6.83 17.16
N VAL A 46 -5.55 -7.66 16.44
CA VAL A 46 -6.90 -8.06 16.86
C VAL A 46 -6.86 -8.80 18.20
N GLU A 47 -5.90 -9.71 18.39
CA GLU A 47 -5.73 -10.44 19.64
C GLU A 47 -5.29 -9.53 20.81
N ALA A 48 -4.35 -8.61 20.57
CA ALA A 48 -3.93 -7.63 21.58
C ALA A 48 -5.06 -6.66 21.94
N ILE A 49 -5.85 -6.20 20.96
CA ILE A 49 -7.05 -5.38 21.20
C ILE A 49 -8.07 -6.17 22.02
N LYS A 50 -8.24 -7.47 21.74
CA LYS A 50 -9.13 -8.35 22.51
C LYS A 50 -8.65 -8.53 23.96
N ALA A 51 -7.33 -8.56 24.20
CA ALA A 51 -6.78 -8.60 25.56
C ALA A 51 -7.13 -7.33 26.36
N ILE A 52 -7.12 -6.14 25.73
CA ILE A 52 -7.55 -4.89 26.38
C ILE A 52 -9.02 -4.98 26.83
N ALA A 53 -9.89 -5.59 26.02
CA ALA A 53 -11.31 -5.77 26.37
C ALA A 53 -11.54 -6.72 27.56
N ASN A 54 -10.61 -7.65 27.80
CA ASN A 54 -10.68 -8.62 28.90
C ASN A 54 -9.91 -8.18 30.16
N ALA A 55 -9.15 -7.08 30.10
CA ALA A 55 -8.33 -6.62 31.22
C ALA A 55 -9.20 -6.23 32.42
N SER A 56 -8.75 -6.58 33.61
CA SER A 56 -9.52 -6.43 34.85
C SER A 56 -9.23 -5.14 35.62
N THR A 57 -8.11 -4.47 35.28
CA THR A 57 -7.65 -3.26 35.97
C THR A 57 -7.28 -2.16 34.98
N LEU A 58 -7.44 -0.90 35.40
CA LEU A 58 -7.12 0.27 34.57
C LEU A 58 -5.63 0.36 34.25
N ALA A 59 -4.77 0.05 35.22
CA ALA A 59 -3.32 0.00 35.01
C ALA A 59 -2.91 -1.03 33.96
N GLU A 60 -3.58 -2.18 33.92
CA GLU A 60 -3.33 -3.20 32.91
C GLU A 60 -3.78 -2.75 31.50
N VAL A 61 -4.91 -2.06 31.39
CA VAL A 61 -5.38 -1.46 30.12
C VAL A 61 -4.36 -0.45 29.58
N GLU A 62 -3.86 0.46 30.42
CA GLU A 62 -2.88 1.46 30.02
C GLU A 62 -1.58 0.83 29.54
N ARG A 63 -1.09 -0.17 30.28
CA ARG A 63 0.09 -0.94 29.88
C ARG A 63 -0.11 -1.62 28.53
N LEU A 64 -1.22 -2.34 28.32
CA LEU A 64 -1.50 -3.04 27.06
C LEU A 64 -1.66 -2.08 25.88
N LYS A 65 -2.27 -0.91 26.09
CA LYS A 65 -2.34 0.14 25.07
C LYS A 65 -0.96 0.66 24.67
N GLY A 66 -0.08 0.89 25.65
CA GLY A 66 1.29 1.33 25.38
C GLY A 66 2.06 0.33 24.52
N LEU A 67 1.98 -0.97 24.85
CA LEU A 67 2.62 -2.03 24.04
C LEU A 67 2.03 -2.09 22.62
N LEU A 68 0.71 -2.02 22.48
CA LEU A 68 0.07 -2.09 21.16
C LEU A 68 0.46 -0.89 20.28
N GLN A 69 0.52 0.31 20.87
CA GLN A 69 0.93 1.53 20.15
C GLN A 69 2.41 1.50 19.75
N SER A 70 3.28 0.85 20.53
CA SER A 70 4.69 0.63 20.16
C SER A 70 4.88 -0.51 19.16
N GLY A 71 3.80 -1.17 18.72
CA GLY A 71 3.85 -2.30 17.77
C GLY A 71 4.25 -3.63 18.40
N GLN A 72 4.29 -3.70 19.74
CA GLN A 72 4.63 -4.93 20.46
C GLN A 72 3.34 -5.69 20.80
N ILE A 73 3.17 -6.86 20.19
CA ILE A 73 2.00 -7.74 20.41
C ILE A 73 2.40 -8.82 21.41
N PRO A 74 1.82 -8.85 22.64
CA PRO A 74 2.07 -9.93 23.60
C PRO A 74 1.80 -11.30 22.95
N GLY A 75 2.72 -12.26 23.08
CA GLY A 75 2.61 -13.60 22.48
C GLY A 75 3.25 -13.74 21.09
N LYS A 76 3.61 -12.63 20.42
CA LYS A 76 4.51 -12.67 19.27
C LYS A 76 5.93 -12.34 19.74
N GLN A 77 6.83 -13.32 19.65
CA GLN A 77 8.26 -13.01 19.62
C GLN A 77 8.49 -12.16 18.37
N MET A 78 8.96 -10.93 18.55
CA MET A 78 9.60 -10.26 17.42
C MET A 78 10.73 -11.19 17.01
N LEU A 79 10.63 -11.79 15.83
CA LEU A 79 11.82 -12.08 15.06
C LEU A 79 12.46 -10.71 14.91
N ALA A 80 13.36 -10.38 15.83
CA ALA A 80 14.32 -9.32 15.64
C ALA A 80 14.94 -9.65 14.28
N THR A 81 14.57 -8.88 13.27
CA THR A 81 15.34 -8.80 12.05
C THR A 81 16.71 -8.31 12.50
N SER A 82 17.62 -9.25 12.76
CA SER A 82 19.05 -9.00 12.63
C SER A 82 19.27 -8.57 11.18
N GLU A 83 19.19 -7.27 10.93
CA GLU A 83 19.60 -6.63 9.67
C GLU A 83 21.15 -6.54 9.57
N GLU A 84 21.89 -7.52 10.10
CA GLU A 84 23.36 -7.60 9.99
C GLU A 84 23.84 -9.07 9.93
N ALA A 85 23.47 -9.85 8.91
CA ALA A 85 24.13 -11.14 8.62
C ALA A 85 23.75 -11.77 7.25
N ASP A 86 23.45 -11.01 6.20
CA ASP A 86 23.04 -11.61 4.91
C ASP A 86 23.80 -11.03 3.69
N GLU A 87 25.05 -10.59 3.88
CA GLU A 87 25.92 -10.11 2.78
C GLU A 87 27.05 -11.09 2.39
N GLU A 88 27.12 -12.30 2.94
CA GLU A 88 28.09 -13.29 2.46
C GLU A 88 27.51 -14.69 2.55
N MET A 89 26.81 -15.15 1.51
CA MET A 89 26.84 -16.56 1.12
C MET A 89 26.25 -16.75 -0.28
N ASP A 90 27.12 -17.25 -1.16
CA ASP A 90 26.80 -18.18 -2.26
C ASP A 90 26.27 -17.60 -3.59
N GLU A 91 27.16 -16.99 -4.37
CA GLU A 91 27.15 -17.20 -5.83
C GLU A 91 28.46 -17.86 -6.28
N ASP A 92 28.59 -19.15 -5.98
CA ASP A 92 29.49 -20.03 -6.72
C ASP A 92 28.69 -21.17 -7.38
N ILE A 93 28.91 -21.27 -8.69
CA ILE A 93 28.72 -22.41 -9.61
C ILE A 93 27.30 -22.82 -10.05
N VAL A 94 26.97 -22.47 -11.30
CA VAL A 94 26.41 -23.47 -12.24
C VAL A 94 27.03 -23.29 -13.62
N THR A 95 27.83 -24.28 -13.98
CA THR A 95 28.32 -24.57 -15.31
C THR A 95 27.18 -25.12 -16.16
N ASN A 96 27.00 -24.65 -17.39
CA ASN A 96 26.76 -25.55 -18.52
C ASN A 96 27.10 -24.86 -19.84
N GLY A 97 27.96 -25.50 -20.62
CA GLY A 97 28.33 -25.07 -21.95
C GLY A 97 27.29 -25.45 -23.00
N SER A 98 27.21 -24.64 -24.05
CA SER A 98 27.16 -25.10 -25.44
C SER A 98 27.49 -23.95 -26.38
#